data_AF-A0A2T7PDL1-F1
#
_entry.id   AF-A0A2T7PDL1-F1
#
_cell.length_a   1.000
_cell.length_b   1.000
_cell.length_c   1.000
_cell.angle_alpha   90.00
_cell.angle_beta   90.00
_cell.angle_gamma   90.00
#
_symmetry.space_group_name_H-M   'P 1'
#
loop_
_entity.id
_entity.type
_entity.pdbx_description
1 polymer ?
#
loop_
_entity_poly.entity_id
_entity_poly.type
_entity_poly.pdbx_seq_one_letter_code
_entity_poly.pdbx_strand_id
1 'polypeptide(L)'
;MARPENDIHVEDDGTIVISTSSTFMKNEQKFKLGEEFEEINNFTKTKFKNMPTYENGCLRIVPTPVDPVNTPYPEYAERELTDTGDMCLTLKVGDVICKRYFKKIDS
;
A
#
# COMPACT_ATOMS: atom_id res chain seq x y z
N MET A 1 -13.87 -7.93 -13.60
CA MET A 1 -13.12 -7.93 -12.33
C MET A 1 -11.65 -7.88 -12.69
N ALA A 2 -10.91 -6.85 -12.28
CA ALA A 2 -9.49 -6.75 -12.60
C ALA A 2 -8.69 -7.77 -11.77
N ARG A 3 -7.61 -8.31 -12.32
CA ARG A 3 -6.62 -9.14 -11.61
C ARG A 3 -5.30 -8.36 -11.60
N PRO A 4 -5.09 -7.49 -10.60
CA PRO A 4 -3.90 -6.66 -10.59
C PRO A 4 -2.65 -7.48 -10.25
N GLU A 5 -1.53 -7.09 -10.84
CA GLU A 5 -0.19 -7.57 -10.47
C GLU A 5 0.43 -6.54 -9.53
N ASN A 6 1.22 -7.01 -8.56
CA ASN A 6 2.02 -6.16 -7.68
C ASN A 6 3.49 -6.50 -7.88
N ASP A 7 4.24 -5.54 -8.39
CA ASP A 7 5.70 -5.56 -8.39
C ASP A 7 6.18 -4.79 -7.16
N ILE A 8 6.98 -5.44 -6.33
CA ILE A 8 7.50 -4.87 -5.09
C ILE A 8 8.99 -5.15 -5.03
N HIS A 9 9.80 -4.09 -4.96
CA HIS A 9 11.24 -4.19 -4.87
C HIS A 9 11.84 -3.07 -4.02
N VAL A 10 13.11 -3.24 -3.65
CA VAL A 10 13.89 -2.24 -2.91
C VAL A 10 15.03 -1.80 -3.83
N GLU A 11 15.14 -0.50 -4.08
CA GLU A 11 16.24 0.13 -4.82
C GLU A 11 17.51 0.17 -3.93
N ASP A 12 18.68 0.38 -4.56
CA ASP A 12 19.99 0.33 -3.87
C ASP A 12 20.12 1.34 -2.72
N ASP A 13 19.36 2.45 -2.76
CA ASP A 13 19.37 3.51 -1.77
C ASP A 13 18.38 3.26 -0.60
N GLY A 14 17.78 2.08 -0.55
CA GLY A 14 16.78 1.67 0.44
C GLY A 14 15.35 2.14 0.13
N THR A 15 15.11 2.78 -1.01
CA THR A 15 13.74 3.14 -1.44
C THR A 15 12.94 1.89 -1.78
N ILE A 16 11.78 1.74 -1.15
CA ILE A 16 10.82 0.69 -1.47
C ILE A 16 9.90 1.22 -2.56
N VAL A 17 9.73 0.42 -3.62
CA VAL A 17 8.85 0.70 -4.75
C VAL A 17 7.75 -0.35 -4.78
N ILE A 18 6.49 0.10 -4.80
CA ILE A 18 5.31 -0.75 -4.97
C ILE A 18 4.58 -0.27 -6.22
N SER A 19 4.58 -1.10 -7.25
CA SER A 19 3.84 -0.89 -8.49
C SER A 19 2.63 -1.83 -8.54
N THR A 20 1.43 -1.28 -8.61
CA THR A 20 0.20 -2.04 -8.85
C THR A 20 -0.30 -1.77 -10.27
N SER A 21 -0.42 -2.82 -11.08
CA SER A 21 -0.85 -2.71 -12.48
C SER A 21 -2.04 -3.61 -12.77
N SER A 22 -2.94 -3.18 -13.64
CA SER A 22 -4.06 -3.95 -14.18
C SER A 22 -4.45 -3.39 -15.54
N THR A 23 -5.42 -4.02 -16.22
CA THR A 23 -5.95 -3.52 -17.51
C THR A 23 -6.56 -2.11 -17.44
N PHE A 24 -6.90 -1.60 -16.24
CA PHE A 24 -7.59 -0.31 -16.08
C PHE A 24 -6.82 0.72 -15.25
N MET A 25 -5.78 0.31 -14.53
CA MET A 25 -5.10 1.16 -13.55
C MET A 25 -3.63 0.78 -13.48
N LYS A 26 -2.77 1.79 -13.46
CA LYS A 26 -1.37 1.67 -13.02
C LYS A 26 -1.15 2.70 -11.92
N ASN A 27 -0.63 2.26 -10.78
CA ASN A 27 -0.23 3.12 -9.68
C ASN A 27 1.16 2.70 -9.20
N GLU A 28 1.96 3.67 -8.77
CA GLU A 28 3.29 3.43 -8.21
C GLU A 28 3.44 4.28 -6.94
N GLN A 29 3.95 3.66 -5.88
CA GLN A 29 4.30 4.32 -4.63
C GLN A 29 5.80 4.10 -4.37
N LYS A 30 6.52 5.17 -4.02
CA LYS A 30 7.93 5.14 -3.65
C LYS A 30 8.12 5.79 -2.29
N PHE A 31 8.79 5.11 -1.37
CA PHE A 31 9.00 5.61 -0.01
C PHE A 31 10.18 4.92 0.67
N LYS A 32 10.66 5.52 1.76
CA LYS A 32 11.59 4.87 2.71
C LYS A 32 10.87 4.56 4.01
N LEU A 33 11.31 3.51 4.70
CA LEU A 33 10.74 3.14 6.00
C LEU A 33 11.13 4.18 7.05
N GLY A 34 10.17 4.58 7.88
CA GLY A 34 10.39 5.56 8.95
C GLY A 34 10.53 7.01 8.48
N GLU A 35 10.39 7.29 7.18
CA GLU A 35 10.41 8.64 6.63
C GLU A 35 8.98 9.09 6.27
N GLU A 36 8.63 10.32 6.66
CA GLU A 36 7.35 10.92 6.28
C GLU A 36 7.36 11.35 4.82
N PHE A 37 6.28 11.08 4.09
CA PHE A 37 6.06 11.64 2.76
C PHE A 37 4.60 12.04 2.56
N GLU A 38 4.37 13.01 1.67
CA GLU A 38 3.03 13.40 1.23
C GLU A 38 2.63 12.63 -0.02
N GLU A 39 1.43 12.06 0.01
CA GLU A 39 0.82 11.38 -1.13
C GLU A 39 -0.47 12.09 -1.53
N ILE A 40 -0.73 12.15 -2.85
CA ILE A 40 -2.00 12.63 -3.39
C ILE A 40 -2.70 11.44 -4.05
N ASN A 41 -3.88 11.07 -3.56
CA ASN A 41 -4.71 10.09 -4.24
C ASN A 41 -5.20 10.69 -5.56
N ASN A 42 -4.78 10.11 -6.69
CA ASN A 42 -5.07 10.68 -8.00
C ASN A 42 -6.55 10.65 -8.38
N PHE A 43 -7.34 9.73 -7.81
CA PHE A 43 -8.77 9.58 -8.06
C PHE A 43 -9.60 10.53 -7.20
N THR A 44 -9.30 10.65 -5.91
CA THR A 44 -10.09 11.50 -4.99
C THR A 44 -9.52 12.91 -4.81
N LYS A 45 -8.30 13.16 -5.28
CA LYS A 45 -7.52 14.41 -5.05
C LYS A 45 -7.22 14.70 -3.57
N THR A 46 -7.45 13.72 -2.70
CA THR A 46 -7.15 13.82 -1.28
C THR A 46 -5.65 13.74 -1.04
N LYS A 47 -5.16 14.55 -0.09
CA LYS A 47 -3.77 14.51 0.38
C LYS A 47 -3.65 13.75 1.69
N PHE A 48 -2.62 12.92 1.79
CA PHE A 48 -2.28 12.15 2.98
C PHE A 48 -0.81 12.34 3.33
N LYS A 49 -0.49 12.31 4.62
CA LYS A 49 0.86 12.09 5.12
C LYS A 49 1.00 10.62 5.47
N ASN A 50 2.06 9.98 5.00
CA ASN A 50 2.34 8.58 5.23
C ASN A 50 3.70 8.45 5.91
N MET A 51 3.82 7.50 6.83
CA MET A 51 5.11 7.05 7.38
C MET A 51 5.10 5.52 7.40
N PRO A 52 5.58 4.87 6.34
CA PRO A 52 5.59 3.42 6.23
C PRO A 52 6.51 2.77 7.26
N THR A 53 6.08 1.66 7.82
CA THR A 53 6.83 0.89 8.83
C THR A 53 6.89 -0.57 8.43
N TYR A 54 7.97 -1.25 8.78
CA TYR A 54 8.09 -2.71 8.62
C TYR A 54 8.42 -3.32 9.97
N GLU A 55 7.45 -3.99 10.57
CA GLU A 55 7.55 -4.54 11.92
C GLU A 55 6.97 -5.95 11.94
N ASN A 56 7.66 -6.89 12.59
CA ASN A 56 7.19 -8.28 12.74
C ASN A 56 6.79 -8.97 11.43
N GLY A 57 7.50 -8.67 10.33
CA GLY A 57 7.22 -9.26 9.03
C GLY A 57 6.11 -8.57 8.22
N CYS A 58 5.51 -7.50 8.76
CA CYS A 58 4.40 -6.78 8.14
C CYS A 58 4.81 -5.37 7.72
N LEU A 59 4.61 -5.05 6.44
CA LEU A 59 4.73 -3.69 5.91
C LEU A 59 3.39 -2.96 6.12
N ARG A 60 3.40 -1.90 6.92
CA ARG A 60 2.22 -1.10 7.24
C ARG A 60 2.35 0.32 6.70
N ILE A 61 1.32 0.77 6.01
CA ILE A 61 1.15 2.15 5.54
C ILE A 61 -0.14 2.70 6.17
N VAL A 62 0.02 3.72 7.02
CA VAL A 62 -1.07 4.39 7.71
C VAL A 62 -1.17 5.83 7.22
N PRO A 63 -2.08 6.13 6.28
CA PRO A 63 -2.27 7.50 5.83
C PRO A 63 -2.98 8.34 6.89
N THR A 64 -2.36 9.47 7.22
CA THR A 64 -2.98 10.53 8.00
C THR A 64 -3.54 11.58 7.04
N PRO A 65 -4.87 11.80 7.00
CA PRO A 65 -5.45 12.82 6.14
C PRO A 65 -4.91 14.21 6.48
N VAL A 66 -4.50 14.97 5.47
CA VAL A 66 -4.14 16.39 5.66
C VAL A 66 -5.38 17.25 5.97
N ASP A 67 -6.54 16.84 5.44
CA ASP A 67 -7.85 17.43 5.74
C ASP A 67 -8.80 16.34 6.28
N PRO A 68 -8.79 16.09 7.60
CA PRO A 68 -9.58 15.03 8.21
C PRO A 68 -11.08 15.33 8.22
N VAL A 69 -11.50 16.59 8.07
CA VAL A 69 -12.92 16.97 8.01
C VAL A 69 -13.55 16.46 6.72
N ASN A 70 -12.84 16.66 5.60
CA ASN A 70 -13.32 16.23 4.29
C ASN A 70 -12.88 14.82 3.92
N THR A 71 -11.98 14.21 4.69
CA THR A 71 -11.52 12.82 4.51
C THR A 71 -11.56 12.04 5.83
N PRO A 72 -12.76 11.74 6.35
CA PRO A 72 -12.90 11.09 7.65
C PRO A 72 -12.48 9.61 7.67
N TYR A 73 -12.29 8.99 6.51
CA TYR A 73 -12.03 7.54 6.40
C TYR A 73 -10.76 7.25 5.55
N PRO A 74 -9.55 7.41 6.11
CA PRO A 74 -8.32 6.97 5.44
C PRO A 74 -8.29 5.44 5.26
N GLU A 75 -7.68 4.99 4.17
CA GLU A 75 -7.44 3.57 3.89
C GLU A 75 -6.09 3.11 4.44
N TYR A 76 -6.11 2.20 5.40
CA TYR A 76 -4.89 1.60 5.95
C TYR A 76 -4.51 0.39 5.10
N ALA A 77 -3.23 0.21 4.82
CA ALA A 77 -2.72 -0.93 4.06
C ALA A 77 -1.66 -1.71 4.86
N GLU A 78 -1.87 -3.01 4.98
CA GLU A 78 -0.91 -3.95 5.59
C GLU A 78 -0.58 -5.06 4.59
N ARG A 79 0.71 -5.34 4.40
CA ARG A 79 1.20 -6.41 3.54
C ARG A 79 2.08 -7.34 4.37
N GLU A 80 1.72 -8.61 4.39
CA GLU A 80 2.45 -9.65 5.12
C GLU A 80 2.53 -10.92 4.28
N LEU A 81 3.57 -11.71 4.50
CA LEU A 81 3.65 -13.06 3.96
C LEU A 81 2.84 -13.99 4.87
N THR A 82 2.04 -14.83 4.23
CA THR A 82 1.37 -15.97 4.88
C THR A 82 2.37 -17.09 5.13
N ASP A 83 1.98 -18.09 5.92
CA ASP A 83 2.82 -19.27 6.22
C ASP A 83 3.24 -20.05 4.96
N THR A 84 2.49 -19.93 3.87
CA THR A 84 2.81 -20.58 2.58
C THR A 84 3.73 -19.74 1.70
N GLY A 85 4.11 -18.53 2.12
CA GLY A 85 4.92 -17.59 1.34
C GLY A 85 4.13 -16.74 0.34
N ASP A 86 2.80 -16.90 0.27
CA ASP A 86 1.92 -16.01 -0.51
C ASP A 86 1.76 -14.67 0.22
N MET A 87 1.53 -13.57 -0.51
CA MET A 87 1.31 -12.24 0.09
C MET A 87 -0.17 -12.01 0.39
N CYS A 88 -0.48 -11.61 1.63
CA CYS A 88 -1.77 -11.06 2.03
C CYS A 88 -1.69 -9.53 2.10
N LEU A 89 -2.54 -8.85 1.34
CA LEU A 89 -2.79 -7.42 1.47
C LEU A 89 -4.12 -7.22 2.21
N THR A 90 -4.05 -6.62 3.40
CA THR A 90 -5.23 -6.16 4.14
C THR A 90 -5.40 -4.66 3.92
N LEU A 91 -6.58 -4.27 3.46
CA LEU A 91 -7.02 -2.88 3.38
C LEU A 91 -8.13 -2.64 4.39
N LYS A 92 -8.05 -1.57 5.17
CA LYS A 92 -9.05 -1.22 6.16
C LYS A 92 -9.53 0.22 5.96
N VAL A 93 -10.85 0.43 5.96
CA VAL A 93 -11.48 1.76 5.93
C VAL A 93 -12.60 1.77 6.97
N GLY A 94 -12.43 2.51 8.07
CA GLY A 94 -13.34 2.41 9.21
C GLY A 94 -13.45 0.97 9.72
N ASP A 95 -14.67 0.43 9.74
CA ASP A 95 -14.95 -0.95 10.16
C ASP A 95 -14.93 -1.97 9.01
N VAL A 96 -14.71 -1.52 7.77
CA VAL A 96 -14.67 -2.39 6.59
C VAL A 96 -13.25 -2.91 6.38
N ILE A 97 -13.12 -4.23 6.21
CA ILE A 97 -11.85 -4.91 5.94
C ILE A 97 -11.95 -5.65 4.61
N CYS A 98 -11.00 -5.39 3.71
CA CYS A 98 -10.79 -6.13 2.47
C CYS A 98 -9.46 -6.89 2.56
N LYS A 99 -9.47 -8.18 2.22
CA LYS A 99 -8.25 -8.98 2.08
C LYS A 99 -8.07 -9.43 0.64
N ARG A 100 -6.85 -9.26 0.11
CA ARG A 100 -6.44 -9.72 -1.22
C ARG A 100 -5.22 -10.62 -1.06
N TYR A 101 -5.27 -11.79 -1.70
CA TYR A 101 -4.19 -12.77 -1.65
C TYR A 101 -3.52 -12.83 -3.01
N PHE A 102 -2.19 -12.72 -3.01
CA PHE A 102 -1.35 -12.72 -4.19
C PHE A 102 -0.36 -13.87 -4.11
N LYS A 103 -0.24 -14.59 -5.22
CA LYS A 103 0.84 -15.55 -5.42
C LYS A 103 1.97 -14.86 -6.14
N LYS A 104 3.21 -15.22 -5.79
CA LYS A 104 4.36 -14.79 -6.56
C LYS A 104 4.23 -15.32 -7.99
N ILE A 105 4.50 -14.47 -8.97
CA ILE A 105 4.61 -14.88 -10.37
C ILE A 105 6.04 -15.38 -10.54
N ASP A 106 6.19 -16.68 -10.74
CA ASP A 106 7.50 -17.27 -11.05
C ASP A 106 7.98 -16.72 -12.40
N SER A 107 9.22 -16.26 -12.43
CA SER A 107 9.91 -15.73 -13.62
C SER A 107 10.64 -16.85 -14.36
#